data_AF-A0A3N4P264-F1
#
_entry.id   AF-A0A3N4P264-F1
#
_cell.length_a   1.000
_cell.length_b   1.000
_cell.length_c   1.000
_cell.angle_alpha   90.00
_cell.angle_beta   90.00
_cell.angle_gamma   90.00
#
_symmetry.space_group_name_H-M   'P 1'
#
loop_
_entity.id
_entity.type
_entity.pdbx_description
1 polymer ?
#
loop_
_entity_poly.entity_id
_entity_poly.type
_entity_poly.pdbx_seq_one_letter_code
_entity_poly.pdbx_strand_id
1 'polypeptide(L)'
;MSHISPLPRTVTERVFHAVAFEVVANLLVFTLLIIFASAAPSQSGVLTLVSSLTAMLWNYLFNLIFDGLQAHFGFRKGFLARSIHAIAFEAGLLLVLIPFAAWWLSITLRSALKLECGLVLFFLLYTLIFNLIWDRLSEKIKNRNPLC
;
A
#
# COMPACT_ATOMS: atom_id res chain seq x y z
N MET A 1 -9.23 35.72 -5.65
CA MET A 1 -8.73 34.33 -5.73
C MET A 1 -9.65 33.45 -4.90
N SER A 2 -10.61 32.79 -5.51
CA SER A 2 -11.48 31.83 -4.81
C SER A 2 -10.64 30.61 -4.43
N HIS A 3 -10.39 30.44 -3.14
CA HIS A 3 -9.93 29.17 -2.58
C HIS A 3 -11.05 28.15 -2.78
N ILE A 4 -11.03 27.41 -3.90
CA ILE A 4 -11.85 26.23 -4.08
C ILE A 4 -11.29 25.18 -3.11
N SER A 5 -11.86 25.12 -1.91
CA SER A 5 -11.69 23.96 -1.04
C SER A 5 -12.19 22.74 -1.84
N PRO A 6 -11.36 21.72 -2.11
CA PRO A 6 -11.86 20.52 -2.78
C PRO A 6 -13.00 19.96 -1.94
N LEU A 7 -14.20 19.86 -2.53
CA LEU A 7 -15.38 19.31 -1.88
C LEU A 7 -14.99 17.95 -1.25
N PRO A 8 -15.33 17.70 0.02
CA PRO A 8 -14.90 16.49 0.72
C PRO A 8 -15.48 15.27 -0.01
N ARG A 9 -14.60 14.40 -0.51
CA ARG A 9 -14.99 13.13 -1.15
C ARG A 9 -15.94 12.37 -0.25
N THR A 10 -17.05 11.92 -0.82
CA THR A 10 -18.09 11.18 -0.10
C THR A 10 -17.51 9.87 0.46
N VAL A 11 -18.08 9.35 1.54
CA VAL A 11 -17.65 8.08 2.13
C VAL A 11 -17.73 6.95 1.10
N THR A 12 -18.76 6.95 0.27
CA THR A 12 -18.95 5.99 -0.82
C THR A 12 -17.83 6.03 -1.86
N GLU A 13 -17.41 7.22 -2.30
CA GLU A 13 -16.28 7.35 -3.24
C GLU A 13 -14.96 6.86 -2.63
N ARG A 14 -14.73 7.13 -1.34
CA ARG A 14 -13.54 6.66 -0.63
C ARG A 14 -13.50 5.14 -0.51
N VAL A 15 -14.63 4.53 -0.16
CA VAL A 15 -14.74 3.07 -0.07
C VAL A 15 -14.57 2.42 -1.44
N PHE A 16 -15.23 2.95 -2.47
CA PHE A 16 -15.10 2.41 -3.83
C PHE A 16 -13.66 2.54 -4.34
N HIS A 17 -13.02 3.69 -4.12
CA HIS A 17 -11.60 3.89 -4.45
C HIS A 17 -10.71 2.87 -3.76
N ALA A 18 -10.87 2.69 -2.44
CA ALA A 18 -10.07 1.74 -1.66
C ALA A 18 -10.27 0.30 -2.13
N VAL A 19 -11.51 -0.12 -2.36
CA VAL A 19 -11.82 -1.48 -2.86
C VAL A 19 -11.26 -1.69 -4.26
N ALA A 20 -11.44 -0.72 -5.18
CA ALA A 20 -10.92 -0.83 -6.54
C ALA A 20 -9.39 -0.88 -6.56
N PHE A 21 -8.74 -0.07 -5.73
CA PHE A 21 -7.29 -0.11 -5.53
C PHE A 21 -6.83 -1.49 -5.04
N GLU A 22 -7.44 -2.00 -3.97
CA GLU A 22 -7.03 -3.27 -3.37
C GLU A 22 -7.25 -4.47 -4.31
N VAL A 23 -8.36 -4.49 -5.05
CA VAL A 23 -8.66 -5.57 -6.02
C VAL A 23 -7.66 -5.56 -7.18
N VAL A 24 -7.40 -4.39 -7.76
CA VAL A 24 -6.47 -4.27 -8.89
C VAL A 24 -5.03 -4.56 -8.44
N ALA A 25 -4.63 -4.07 -7.27
CA ALA A 25 -3.32 -4.36 -6.68
C ALA A 25 -3.13 -5.88 -6.50
N ASN A 26 -4.08 -6.56 -5.87
CA ASN A 26 -3.99 -8.00 -5.62
C ASN A 26 -3.93 -8.82 -6.93
N LEU A 27 -4.70 -8.44 -7.95
CA LEU A 27 -4.63 -9.09 -9.27
C LEU A 27 -3.25 -8.92 -9.93
N LEU A 28 -2.66 -7.73 -9.81
CA LEU A 28 -1.35 -7.44 -10.37
C LEU A 28 -0.24 -8.20 -9.63
N VAL A 29 -0.25 -8.19 -8.30
CA VAL A 29 0.71 -8.93 -7.46
C VAL A 29 0.63 -10.42 -7.75
N PHE A 30 -0.59 -10.98 -7.81
CA PHE A 30 -0.82 -12.37 -8.18
C PHE A 30 -0.19 -12.72 -9.55
N THR A 31 -0.41 -11.86 -10.56
CA THR A 31 0.14 -12.03 -11.90
C THR A 31 1.67 -11.95 -11.90
N LEU A 32 2.25 -10.98 -11.19
CA LEU A 32 3.70 -10.83 -11.05
C LEU A 32 4.34 -12.06 -10.39
N LEU A 33 3.72 -12.61 -9.35
CA LEU A 33 4.21 -13.81 -8.68
C LEU A 33 4.22 -15.02 -9.61
N ILE A 34 3.18 -15.21 -10.42
CA ILE A 34 3.13 -16.31 -11.38
C ILE A 34 4.22 -16.17 -12.45
N ILE A 35 4.36 -14.96 -13.03
CA ILE A 35 5.30 -14.72 -14.14
C ILE A 35 6.76 -14.75 -13.66
N PHE A 36 7.07 -14.03 -12.58
CA PHE A 36 8.45 -13.78 -12.16
C PHE A 36 8.97 -14.74 -11.09
N ALA A 37 8.09 -15.27 -10.24
CA ALA A 37 8.48 -16.23 -9.20
C ALA A 37 8.19 -17.68 -9.61
N SER A 38 7.58 -17.91 -10.79
CA SER A 38 7.13 -19.24 -11.26
C SER A 38 6.33 -20.01 -10.19
N ALA A 39 5.67 -19.26 -9.30
CA ALA A 39 4.97 -19.82 -8.15
C ALA A 39 3.63 -20.43 -8.59
N ALA A 40 3.25 -21.53 -7.94
CA ALA A 40 1.97 -22.16 -8.24
C ALA A 40 0.81 -21.17 -7.99
N PRO A 41 -0.24 -21.14 -8.83
CA PRO A 41 -1.34 -20.19 -8.67
C PRO A 41 -1.99 -20.21 -7.27
N SER A 42 -2.13 -21.40 -6.66
CA SER A 42 -2.63 -21.52 -5.29
C SER A 42 -1.71 -20.87 -4.26
N GLN A 43 -0.39 -21.03 -4.39
CA GLN A 43 0.60 -20.42 -3.49
C GLN A 43 0.63 -18.91 -3.64
N SER A 44 0.60 -18.39 -4.88
CA SER A 44 0.58 -16.95 -5.18
C SER A 44 -0.67 -16.26 -4.62
N GLY A 45 -1.84 -16.89 -4.75
CA GLY A 45 -3.09 -16.35 -4.22
C GLY A 45 -3.07 -16.23 -2.70
N VAL A 46 -2.69 -17.29 -2.00
CA VAL A 46 -2.59 -17.28 -0.53
C VAL A 46 -1.53 -16.29 -0.05
N LEU A 47 -0.35 -16.27 -0.68
CA LEU A 47 0.71 -15.34 -0.32
C LEU A 47 0.25 -13.88 -0.46
N THR A 48 -0.40 -13.55 -1.57
CA THR A 48 -0.90 -12.18 -1.82
C THR A 48 -1.91 -11.74 -0.74
N LEU A 49 -2.87 -12.61 -0.42
CA LEU A 49 -3.88 -12.32 0.60
C LEU A 49 -3.27 -12.18 2.00
N VAL A 50 -2.39 -13.12 2.39
CA VAL A 50 -1.73 -13.07 3.71
C VAL A 50 -0.82 -11.85 3.82
N SER A 51 -0.09 -11.50 2.76
CA SER A 51 0.76 -10.31 2.73
C SER A 51 -0.07 -9.02 2.84
N SER A 52 -1.18 -8.89 2.12
CA SER A 52 -2.08 -7.73 2.25
C SER A 52 -2.65 -7.61 3.67
N LEU A 53 -3.15 -8.71 4.26
CA LEU A 53 -3.65 -8.71 5.64
C LEU A 53 -2.55 -8.36 6.65
N THR A 54 -1.35 -8.90 6.47
CA THR A 54 -0.20 -8.61 7.32
C THR A 54 0.20 -7.14 7.21
N ALA A 55 0.20 -6.56 6.00
CA ALA A 55 0.50 -5.15 5.78
C ALA A 55 -0.57 -4.24 6.43
N MET A 56 -1.86 -4.56 6.29
CA MET A 56 -2.93 -3.82 6.94
C MET A 56 -2.81 -3.86 8.47
N LEU A 57 -2.57 -5.04 9.04
CA LEU A 57 -2.39 -5.22 10.48
C LEU A 57 -1.14 -4.48 10.98
N TRP A 58 -0.03 -4.61 10.26
CA TRP A 58 1.23 -3.93 10.60
C TRP A 58 1.09 -2.41 10.53
N ASN A 59 0.40 -1.88 9.52
CA ASN A 59 0.07 -0.46 9.42
C ASN A 59 -0.71 0.03 10.64
N TYR A 60 -1.73 -0.72 11.08
CA TYR A 60 -2.47 -0.36 12.28
C TYR A 60 -1.59 -0.40 13.55
N LEU A 61 -0.87 -1.50 13.77
CA LEU A 61 -0.01 -1.67 14.96
C LEU A 61 1.11 -0.63 15.02
N PHE A 62 1.77 -0.36 13.89
CA PHE A 62 2.86 0.61 13.83
C PHE A 62 2.36 2.03 14.12
N ASN A 63 1.20 2.40 13.57
CA ASN A 63 0.57 3.68 13.88
C ASN A 63 0.24 3.81 15.37
N LEU A 64 -0.31 2.78 16.00
CA LEU A 64 -0.57 2.78 17.46
C LEU A 64 0.70 2.97 18.29
N ILE A 65 1.77 2.24 17.96
CA ILE A 65 3.06 2.34 18.67
C ILE A 65 3.63 3.75 18.50
N PHE A 66 3.61 4.28 17.29
CA PHE A 66 4.19 5.59 17.00
C PHE A 66 3.38 6.74 17.59
N ASP A 67 2.05 6.66 17.57
CA ASP A 67 1.19 7.65 18.23
C ASP A 67 1.40 7.63 19.76
N GLY A 68 1.57 6.44 20.35
CA GLY A 68 1.93 6.29 21.76
C GLY A 68 3.31 6.90 22.10
N LEU A 69 4.32 6.64 21.27
CA LEU A 69 5.65 7.25 21.39
C LEU A 69 5.58 8.77 21.25
N GLN A 70 4.79 9.27 20.31
CA GLN A 70 4.64 10.70 20.10
C GLN A 70 3.94 11.37 21.30
N ALA A 71 2.90 10.75 21.84
CA ALA A 71 2.22 11.24 23.04
C ALA A 71 3.15 11.22 24.26
N HIS A 72 4.03 10.22 24.37
CA HIS A 72 4.97 10.09 25.49
C HIS A 72 6.12 11.09 25.42
N PHE A 73 6.69 11.32 24.22
CA PHE A 73 7.90 12.15 24.07
C PHE A 73 7.63 13.58 23.55
N GLY A 74 6.42 13.90 23.09
CA GLY A 74 6.04 15.26 22.70
C GLY A 74 6.79 15.83 21.48
N PHE A 75 7.38 14.99 20.62
CA PHE A 75 8.13 15.47 19.45
C PHE A 75 7.22 16.08 18.38
N ARG A 76 7.63 17.22 17.80
CA ARG A 76 6.97 17.81 16.61
C ARG A 76 7.23 16.94 15.38
N LYS A 77 6.18 16.59 14.62
CA LYS A 77 6.24 15.86 13.32
C LYS A 77 6.93 16.70 12.22
N GLY A 78 8.22 17.00 12.39
CA GLY A 78 9.05 17.58 11.35
C GLY A 78 9.33 16.57 10.23
N PHE A 79 9.94 17.03 9.13
CA PHE A 79 10.29 16.18 7.99
C PHE A 79 11.12 14.96 8.40
N LEU A 80 12.11 15.16 9.28
CA LEU A 80 13.02 14.12 9.74
C LEU A 80 12.30 13.01 10.53
N ALA A 81 11.35 13.37 11.40
CA ALA A 81 10.53 12.41 12.13
C ALA A 81 9.64 11.59 11.20
N ARG A 82 9.10 12.20 10.12
CA ARG A 82 8.31 11.48 9.11
C ARG A 82 9.15 10.52 8.29
N SER A 83 10.37 10.91 7.92
CA SER A 83 11.29 10.03 7.19
C SER A 83 11.72 8.84 8.04
N ILE A 84 12.08 9.05 9.31
CA ILE A 84 12.40 7.95 10.23
C ILE A 84 11.20 7.02 10.40
N HIS A 85 10.00 7.57 10.57
CA HIS A 85 8.78 6.79 10.68
C HIS A 85 8.55 5.91 9.44
N ALA A 86 8.64 6.49 8.23
CA ALA A 86 8.45 5.75 6.99
C ALA A 86 9.50 4.64 6.81
N ILE A 87 10.77 4.94 7.09
CA ILE A 87 11.86 3.95 6.99
C ILE A 87 11.67 2.82 8.01
N ALA A 88 11.32 3.15 9.26
CA ALA A 88 11.10 2.15 10.30
C ALA A 88 9.85 1.30 10.03
N PHE A 89 8.79 1.90 9.48
CA PHE A 89 7.58 1.19 9.05
C PHE A 89 7.92 0.15 7.98
N GLU A 90 8.57 0.59 6.91
CA GLU A 90 8.93 -0.24 5.76
C GLU A 90 9.91 -1.34 6.17
N ALA A 91 10.95 -1.00 6.93
CA ALA A 91 11.93 -1.97 7.41
C ALA A 91 11.30 -3.03 8.31
N GLY A 92 10.42 -2.62 9.23
CA GLY A 92 9.70 -3.56 10.10
C GLY A 92 8.79 -4.50 9.32
N LEU A 93 8.10 -3.99 8.29
CA LEU A 93 7.24 -4.80 7.43
C LEU A 93 8.07 -5.83 6.64
N LEU A 94 9.16 -5.39 6.02
CA LEU A 94 10.07 -6.26 5.26
C LEU A 94 10.70 -7.35 6.13
N LEU A 95 11.03 -7.06 7.39
CA LEU A 95 11.56 -8.05 8.33
C LEU A 95 10.57 -9.19 8.62
N VAL A 96 9.27 -8.97 8.48
CA VAL A 96 8.23 -9.99 8.65
C VAL A 96 7.91 -10.69 7.32
N LEU A 97 7.74 -9.92 6.24
CA LEU A 97 7.31 -10.46 4.94
C LEU A 97 8.41 -11.27 4.24
N ILE A 98 9.67 -10.82 4.28
CA ILE A 98 10.79 -11.53 3.61
C ILE A 98 10.95 -12.97 4.12
N PRO A 99 11.08 -13.25 5.43
CA PRO A 99 11.22 -14.63 5.91
C PRO A 99 9.96 -15.45 5.64
N PHE A 100 8.77 -14.84 5.74
CA PHE A 100 7.52 -15.52 5.41
C PHE A 100 7.47 -15.94 3.93
N ALA A 101 7.78 -15.03 3.00
CA ALA A 101 7.82 -15.33 1.57
C ALA A 101 8.90 -16.36 1.22
N ALA A 102 10.08 -16.26 1.84
CA ALA A 102 11.16 -17.24 1.67
C ALA A 102 10.72 -18.65 2.08
N TRP A 103 10.07 -18.77 3.23
CA TRP A 103 9.54 -20.04 3.73
C TRP A 103 8.38 -20.55 2.86
N TRP A 104 7.41 -19.70 2.52
CA TRP A 104 6.21 -20.09 1.80
C TRP A 104 6.48 -20.52 0.35
N LEU A 105 7.34 -19.77 -0.35
CA LEU A 105 7.72 -20.06 -1.74
C LEU A 105 8.92 -21.01 -1.85
N SER A 106 9.50 -21.44 -0.72
CA SER A 106 10.72 -22.26 -0.69
C SER A 106 11.88 -21.64 -1.49
N ILE A 107 12.03 -20.32 -1.40
CA ILE A 107 13.08 -19.56 -2.08
C ILE A 107 14.12 -19.05 -1.09
N THR A 108 15.33 -18.72 -1.57
CA THR A 108 16.37 -18.15 -0.72
C THR A 108 15.98 -16.76 -0.20
N LEU A 109 16.51 -16.37 0.97
CA LEU A 109 16.30 -15.03 1.55
C LEU A 109 16.65 -13.89 0.57
N ARG A 110 17.69 -14.08 -0.25
CA ARG A 110 18.09 -13.11 -1.28
C ARG A 110 17.08 -13.00 -2.41
N SER A 111 16.45 -14.11 -2.79
CA SER A 111 15.37 -14.11 -3.79
C SER A 111 14.12 -13.46 -3.22
N ALA A 112 13.75 -13.75 -1.97
CA ALA A 112 12.63 -13.11 -1.28
C ALA A 112 12.86 -11.60 -1.10
N LEU A 113 14.06 -11.18 -0.74
CA LEU A 113 14.42 -9.76 -0.68
C LEU A 113 14.23 -9.06 -2.03
N LYS A 114 14.70 -9.67 -3.13
CA LYS A 114 14.51 -9.12 -4.49
C LYS A 114 13.03 -9.05 -4.88
N LEU A 115 12.25 -10.07 -4.51
CA LEU A 115 10.81 -10.10 -4.72
C LEU A 115 10.14 -8.94 -3.98
N GLU A 116 10.35 -8.81 -2.68
CA GLU A 116 9.77 -7.75 -1.85
C GLU A 116 10.20 -6.35 -2.31
N CYS A 117 11.48 -6.13 -2.63
CA CYS A 117 11.93 -4.86 -3.20
C CYS A 117 11.23 -4.55 -4.54
N GLY A 118 11.03 -5.56 -5.38
CA GLY A 118 10.29 -5.42 -6.63
C GLY A 118 8.83 -5.08 -6.41
N LEU A 119 8.17 -5.73 -5.44
CA LEU A 119 6.79 -5.47 -5.06
C LEU A 119 6.62 -4.06 -4.49
N VAL A 120 7.49 -3.62 -3.58
CA VAL A 120 7.46 -2.25 -3.01
C VAL A 120 7.59 -1.21 -4.12
N LEU A 121 8.61 -1.35 -4.99
CA LEU A 121 8.80 -0.41 -6.09
C LEU A 121 7.60 -0.40 -7.04
N PHE A 122 7.05 -1.58 -7.34
CA PHE A 122 5.84 -1.71 -8.14
C PHE A 122 4.65 -1.01 -7.49
N PHE A 123 4.40 -1.23 -6.19
CA PHE A 123 3.32 -0.59 -5.45
C PHE A 123 3.45 0.93 -5.42
N LEU A 124 4.67 1.47 -5.29
CA LEU A 124 4.91 2.92 -5.34
C LEU A 124 4.50 3.51 -6.70
N LEU A 125 4.94 2.88 -7.79
CA LEU A 125 4.58 3.33 -9.14
C LEU A 125 3.08 3.13 -9.43
N TYR A 126 2.54 1.97 -9.05
CA TYR A 126 1.13 1.64 -9.19
C TYR A 126 0.25 2.65 -8.45
N THR A 127 0.57 2.96 -7.19
CA THR A 127 -0.20 3.91 -6.38
C THR A 127 -0.20 5.30 -6.99
N LEU A 128 0.95 5.77 -7.48
CA LEU A 128 1.05 7.04 -8.17
C LEU A 128 0.16 7.07 -9.43
N ILE A 129 0.26 6.06 -10.29
CA ILE A 129 -0.48 5.99 -11.56
C ILE A 129 -1.98 5.85 -11.29
N PHE A 130 -2.38 4.97 -10.37
CA PHE A 130 -3.78 4.75 -10.02
C PHE A 130 -4.43 6.02 -9.48
N ASN A 131 -3.76 6.71 -8.55
CA ASN A 131 -4.26 7.97 -7.99
C ASN A 131 -4.42 9.04 -9.10
N LEU A 132 -3.44 9.16 -10.01
CA LEU A 132 -3.52 10.11 -11.14
C LEU A 132 -4.69 9.79 -12.09
N ILE A 133 -4.92 8.51 -12.38
CA ILE A 133 -6.05 8.07 -13.23
C ILE A 133 -7.37 8.37 -12.53
N TRP A 134 -7.48 8.03 -11.24
CA TRP A 134 -8.68 8.24 -10.45
C TRP A 134 -9.04 9.72 -10.31
N ASP A 135 -8.06 10.58 -10.06
CA ASP A 135 -8.26 12.02 -9.95
C ASP A 135 -8.80 12.58 -11.28
N ARG A 136 -8.20 12.21 -12.42
CA ARG A 136 -8.69 12.62 -13.75
C ARG A 136 -10.10 12.10 -14.05
N LEU A 137 -10.41 10.87 -13.65
CA LEU A 137 -11.74 10.29 -13.86
C LEU A 137 -12.78 11.01 -13.01
N SER A 138 -12.46 11.28 -11.76
CA SER A 138 -13.31 12.01 -10.81
C SER A 138 -13.61 13.43 -11.29
N GLU A 139 -12.59 14.16 -11.77
CA GLU A 139 -12.75 15.48 -12.38
C GLU A 139 -13.66 15.44 -13.61
N LYS A 140 -13.47 14.44 -14.48
CA LYS A 140 -14.27 14.30 -15.70
C LYS A 140 -15.74 13.95 -15.41
N ILE A 141 -16.01 13.14 -14.39
CA ILE A 141 -17.38 12.82 -13.94
C ILE A 141 -18.06 14.06 -13.36
N LYS A 142 -17.35 14.82 -12.52
CA LYS A 142 -17.86 16.05 -11.92
C LYS A 142 -18.12 17.15 -12.96
N ASN A 143 -17.26 17.28 -13.96
CA ASN A 143 -17.46 18.20 -15.08
C ASN A 143 -18.62 17.79 -16.01
N ARG A 144 -18.99 16.51 -16.06
CA ARG A 144 -20.17 16.05 -16.83
C ARG A 144 -21.49 16.24 -16.09
N ASN A 145 -21.46 16.40 -14.76
CA ASN A 145 -22.66 16.54 -13.94
C ASN A 145 -22.54 17.77 -13.02
N PRO A 146 -22.75 19.00 -13.53
CA PRO A 146 -22.51 20.24 -12.79
C PRO A 146 -23.53 20.57 -11.69
N LEU A 147 -24.44 19.65 -11.35
CA LEU A 147 -25.57 19.85 -10.44
C LEU A 147 -25.36 19.28 -9.02
N CYS A 148 -24.12 19.00 -8.61
CA CYS A 148 -23.76 18.66 -7.22
C CYS A 148 -22.62 19.55 -6.69
#